data_AF-A0A8S4G889-F1
#
_entry.id   AF-A0A8S4G889-F1
#
_cell.length_a   1.000
_cell.length_b   1.000
_cell.length_c   1.000
_cell.angle_alpha   90.00
_cell.angle_beta   90.00
_cell.angle_gamma   90.00
#
_symmetry.space_group_name_H-M   'P 1'
#
loop_
_entity.id
_entity.type
_entity.pdbx_description
1 polymer ?
#
loop_
_entity_poly.entity_id
_entity_poly.type
_entity_poly.pdbx_seq_one_letter_code
_entity_poly.pdbx_strand_id
1 'polypeptide(L)'
;MHGMVMLHCRIVDQGLKSGCTFPAGWTGSWFQSGAPGLIAVNTTHIQSKGECSEAESYDKFLLYDRSDDCYRCMVIHEKHESVLQYKETFCSSKASLSSLCDTINGDAALNSLFRKLPPPPPQPCPFRPPPFTFTYNRGYGECNSPPSRAESCTDDSRLLLRYMACPDVPGTESNVEELVCLATWKEGSTRYLVGQVAQVNRRNSIASDEDTYRCFVYKGQHSEKGMM
;
A
#
# COMPACT_ATOMS: atom_id res chain seq x y z
N MET A 1 -14.78 -44.73 -16.31
CA MET A 1 -13.44 -44.50 -15.71
C MET A 1 -13.01 -43.09 -16.10
N HIS A 2 -13.22 -42.11 -15.22
CA HIS A 2 -12.83 -40.72 -15.47
C HIS A 2 -11.51 -40.46 -14.74
N GLY A 3 -10.43 -40.33 -15.51
CA GLY A 3 -9.08 -40.09 -15.01
C GLY A 3 -8.91 -38.64 -14.58
N MET A 4 -8.59 -38.44 -13.30
CA MET A 4 -8.22 -37.17 -12.69
C MET A 4 -6.78 -36.84 -13.07
N VAL A 5 -6.58 -35.83 -13.92
CA VAL A 5 -5.24 -35.31 -14.25
C VAL A 5 -4.76 -34.47 -13.07
N MET A 6 -3.86 -35.04 -12.26
CA MET A 6 -3.12 -34.27 -11.26
C MET A 6 -2.16 -33.32 -11.99
N LEU A 7 -2.50 -32.03 -12.02
CA LEU A 7 -1.53 -30.98 -12.27
C LEU A 7 -0.58 -30.92 -11.07
N HIS A 8 0.57 -31.58 -11.19
CA HIS A 8 1.72 -31.27 -10.34
C HIS A 8 2.08 -29.79 -10.56
N CYS A 9 1.84 -28.98 -9.54
CA CYS A 9 2.45 -27.67 -9.41
C CYS A 9 3.97 -27.88 -9.43
N ARG A 10 4.63 -27.49 -10.53
CA ARG A 10 6.09 -27.40 -10.56
C ARG A 10 6.48 -26.26 -9.63
N ILE A 11 6.94 -26.60 -8.44
CA ILE A 11 7.78 -25.72 -7.64
C ILE A 11 8.99 -25.42 -8.52
N VAL A 12 9.08 -24.19 -9.02
CA VAL A 12 10.32 -23.68 -9.60
C VAL A 12 11.26 -23.48 -8.43
N ASP A 13 12.07 -24.50 -8.17
CA ASP A 13 13.23 -24.43 -7.30
C ASP A 13 14.23 -23.46 -7.94
N GLN A 14 14.24 -22.20 -7.48
CA GLN A 14 15.26 -21.23 -7.89
C GLN A 14 16.50 -21.40 -7.01
N GLY A 15 17.18 -22.53 -7.21
CA GLY A 15 18.58 -22.66 -6.83
C GLY A 15 19.47 -21.79 -7.73
N LEU A 16 20.25 -20.92 -7.09
CA LEU A 16 21.48 -20.28 -7.57
C LEU A 16 21.35 -19.18 -8.64
N LYS A 17 21.16 -17.93 -8.18
CA LYS A 17 21.76 -16.75 -8.82
C LYS A 17 22.80 -16.16 -7.87
N SER A 18 24.05 -16.10 -8.32
CA SER A 18 25.17 -15.47 -7.63
C SER A 18 25.05 -13.95 -7.68
N GLY A 19 24.08 -13.39 -6.96
CA GLY A 19 23.85 -11.95 -6.85
C GLY A 19 22.61 -11.62 -6.02
N CYS A 20 22.69 -10.58 -5.20
CA CYS A 20 21.55 -10.05 -4.46
C CYS A 20 20.59 -9.39 -5.46
N THR A 21 19.36 -9.91 -5.56
CA THR A 21 18.35 -9.35 -6.46
C THR A 21 16.99 -9.23 -5.80
N PHE A 22 16.29 -8.14 -6.09
CA PHE A 22 14.88 -7.94 -5.74
C PHE A 22 13.98 -8.74 -6.69
N PRO A 23 12.78 -9.15 -6.23
CA PRO A 23 11.76 -9.75 -7.09
C PRO A 23 11.49 -8.92 -8.34
N ALA A 24 11.51 -9.57 -9.52
CA ALA A 24 11.37 -8.88 -10.80
C ALA A 24 10.09 -8.05 -10.89
N GLY A 25 9.00 -8.53 -10.27
CA GLY A 25 7.72 -7.83 -10.18
C GLY A 25 7.84 -6.44 -9.56
N TRP A 26 8.80 -6.18 -8.67
CA TRP A 26 8.94 -4.89 -7.99
C TRP A 26 9.55 -3.79 -8.85
N THR A 27 10.11 -4.16 -10.01
CA THR A 27 10.71 -3.19 -10.94
C THR A 27 9.67 -2.15 -11.37
N GLY A 28 10.01 -0.87 -11.25
CA GLY A 28 9.09 0.23 -11.56
C GLY A 28 9.43 1.53 -10.86
N SER A 29 8.52 2.50 -10.96
CA SER A 29 8.58 3.76 -10.21
C SER A 29 7.46 3.81 -9.18
N TRP A 30 7.83 4.17 -7.96
CA TRP A 30 6.97 4.08 -6.79
C TRP A 30 6.82 5.43 -6.12
N PHE A 31 5.60 5.78 -5.74
CA PHE A 31 5.31 6.93 -4.91
C PHE A 31 5.44 6.55 -3.43
N GLN A 32 6.07 7.43 -2.64
CA GLN A 32 6.13 7.34 -1.19
C GLN A 32 5.79 8.70 -0.60
N SER A 33 4.96 8.72 0.43
CA SER A 33 4.64 9.97 1.11
C SER A 33 5.89 10.57 1.80
N GLY A 34 6.08 11.88 1.67
CA GLY A 34 7.22 12.64 2.18
C GLY A 34 8.49 12.55 1.32
N ALA A 35 8.51 11.73 0.26
CA ALA A 35 9.64 11.68 -0.66
C ALA A 35 9.54 12.80 -1.72
N PRO A 36 10.67 13.43 -2.12
CA PRO A 36 10.65 14.54 -3.08
C PRO A 36 10.24 14.13 -4.50
N GLY A 37 10.16 12.83 -4.80
CA GLY A 37 9.77 12.31 -6.11
C GLY A 37 9.53 10.81 -6.08
N LEU A 38 9.36 10.21 -7.26
CA LEU A 38 9.19 8.77 -7.38
C LEU A 38 10.51 8.04 -7.07
N ILE A 39 10.39 6.91 -6.38
CA ILE A 39 11.46 5.98 -6.07
C ILE A 39 11.51 4.93 -7.17
N ALA A 40 12.58 4.96 -7.97
CA ALA A 40 12.85 3.90 -8.94
C ALA A 40 13.36 2.64 -8.23
N VAL A 41 12.72 1.52 -8.47
CA VAL A 41 13.14 0.18 -8.03
C VAL A 41 13.51 -0.61 -9.28
N ASN A 42 14.69 -1.20 -9.29
CA ASN A 42 15.08 -2.17 -10.30
C ASN A 42 15.46 -3.50 -9.63
N THR A 43 16.04 -4.44 -10.37
CA THR A 43 16.38 -5.76 -9.85
C THR A 43 17.49 -5.78 -8.80
N THR A 44 18.29 -4.73 -8.66
CA THR A 44 19.46 -4.71 -7.76
C THR A 44 19.63 -3.40 -7.00
N HIS A 45 18.77 -2.40 -7.19
CA HIS A 45 18.90 -1.07 -6.60
C HIS A 45 17.54 -0.44 -6.34
N ILE A 46 17.42 0.21 -5.18
CA ILE A 46 16.29 1.05 -4.80
C ILE A 46 16.81 2.48 -4.68
N GLN A 47 16.27 3.38 -5.50
CA GLN A 47 16.63 4.79 -5.48
C GLN A 47 16.46 5.37 -4.07
N SER A 48 17.40 6.22 -3.64
CA SER A 48 17.51 6.78 -2.28
C SER A 48 17.83 5.77 -1.16
N LYS A 49 17.93 4.47 -1.47
CA LYS A 49 18.17 3.42 -0.47
C LYS A 49 19.48 2.65 -0.68
N GLY A 50 19.88 2.43 -1.92
CA GLY A 50 21.16 1.79 -2.26
C GLY A 50 21.03 0.53 -3.10
N GLU A 51 22.16 -0.16 -3.26
CA GLU A 51 22.30 -1.39 -4.03
C GLU A 51 22.18 -2.63 -3.15
N CYS A 52 21.52 -3.67 -3.65
CA CYS A 52 21.38 -4.96 -3.01
C CYS A 52 22.75 -5.61 -2.85
N SER A 53 23.19 -5.82 -1.61
CA SER A 53 24.45 -6.48 -1.26
C SER A 53 24.24 -7.94 -0.87
N GLU A 54 23.27 -8.21 0.00
CA GLU A 54 22.95 -9.57 0.49
C GLU A 54 21.42 -9.75 0.58
N ALA A 55 20.97 -10.98 0.36
CA ALA A 55 19.59 -11.41 0.55
C ALA A 55 19.61 -12.78 1.21
N GLU A 56 18.94 -12.91 2.35
CA GLU A 56 18.87 -14.17 3.12
C GLU A 56 17.51 -14.86 2.95
N SER A 57 16.45 -14.07 2.77
CA SER A 57 15.08 -14.51 2.60
C SER A 57 14.40 -13.75 1.46
N TYR A 58 13.13 -14.07 1.21
CA TYR A 58 12.33 -13.37 0.19
C TYR A 58 11.96 -11.93 0.57
N ASP A 59 12.11 -11.56 1.84
CA ASP A 59 11.67 -10.28 2.41
C ASP A 59 12.81 -9.47 3.05
N LYS A 60 13.95 -10.06 3.41
CA LYS A 60 15.07 -9.35 4.06
C LYS A 60 16.22 -9.11 3.07
N PHE A 61 16.63 -7.84 2.98
CA PHE A 61 17.67 -7.39 2.08
C PHE A 61 18.64 -6.47 2.80
N LEU A 62 19.94 -6.64 2.54
CA LEU A 62 20.97 -5.72 2.95
C LEU A 62 21.31 -4.79 1.78
N LEU A 63 21.10 -3.50 1.96
CA LEU A 63 21.41 -2.48 0.95
C LEU A 63 22.65 -1.69 1.33
N TYR A 64 23.49 -1.42 0.33
CA TYR A 64 24.66 -0.57 0.42
C TYR A 64 24.38 0.77 -0.25
N ASP A 65 24.46 1.85 0.52
CA ASP A 65 24.34 3.22 0.01
C ASP A 65 25.73 3.80 -0.26
N ARG A 66 26.02 4.04 -1.53
CA ARG A 66 27.30 4.62 -1.97
C ARG A 66 27.47 6.08 -1.57
N SER A 67 26.38 6.79 -1.28
CA SER A 67 26.41 8.22 -0.95
C SER A 67 26.95 8.45 0.45
N ASP A 68 26.52 7.60 1.39
CA ASP A 68 26.88 7.67 2.81
C ASP A 68 27.92 6.61 3.21
N ASP A 69 28.38 5.79 2.26
CA ASP A 69 29.30 4.65 2.47
C ASP A 69 28.86 3.75 3.63
N CYS A 70 27.61 3.26 3.57
CA CYS A 70 27.01 2.53 4.67
C CYS A 70 26.03 1.45 4.23
N TYR A 71 25.62 0.64 5.21
CA TYR A 71 24.68 -0.45 5.04
C TYR A 71 23.41 -0.22 5.85
N ARG A 72 22.28 -0.64 5.28
CA ARG A 72 20.99 -0.70 5.97
C ARG A 72 20.30 -2.02 5.67
N CYS A 73 19.68 -2.63 6.67
CA CYS A 73 18.75 -3.71 6.42
C CYS A 73 17.38 -3.14 6.03
N MET A 74 16.74 -3.75 5.04
CA MET A 74 15.34 -3.52 4.69
C MET A 74 14.56 -4.83 4.77
N VAL A 75 13.41 -4.79 5.43
CA VAL A 75 12.44 -5.89 5.44
C VAL A 75 11.23 -5.45 4.65
N ILE A 76 11.07 -5.99 3.44
CA ILE A 76 10.10 -5.57 2.43
C ILE A 76 9.04 -6.66 2.24
N HIS A 77 7.78 -6.28 2.42
CA HIS A 77 6.62 -7.13 2.23
C HIS A 77 5.79 -6.63 1.04
N GLU A 78 5.56 -7.51 0.08
CA GLU A 78 4.59 -7.27 -0.98
C GLU A 78 3.17 -7.53 -0.45
N LYS A 79 2.42 -6.45 -0.21
CA LYS A 79 1.01 -6.54 0.26
C LYS A 79 0.04 -6.69 -0.91
N HIS A 80 0.40 -6.12 -2.06
CA HIS A 80 -0.28 -6.20 -3.34
C HIS A 80 0.76 -5.95 -4.43
N GLU A 81 0.50 -6.33 -5.68
CA GLU A 81 1.40 -6.09 -6.83
C GLU A 81 1.74 -4.59 -7.03
N SER A 82 0.90 -3.72 -6.46
CA SER A 82 1.00 -2.25 -6.52
C SER A 82 1.32 -1.60 -5.17
N VAL A 83 1.54 -2.39 -4.11
CA VAL A 83 1.81 -1.90 -2.76
C VAL A 83 2.90 -2.74 -2.10
N LEU A 84 4.06 -2.10 -1.89
CA LEU A 84 5.12 -2.65 -1.04
C LEU A 84 5.09 -1.91 0.29
N GLN A 85 5.30 -2.64 1.38
CA GLN A 85 5.54 -2.05 2.68
C GLN A 85 6.90 -2.47 3.19
N TYR A 86 7.63 -1.55 3.79
CA TYR A 86 8.94 -1.88 4.31
C TYR A 86 9.25 -1.19 5.62
N LYS A 87 10.12 -1.84 6.39
CA LYS A 87 10.85 -1.25 7.50
C LYS A 87 12.34 -1.28 7.16
N GLU A 88 13.08 -0.35 7.70
CA GLU A 88 14.53 -0.27 7.49
C GLU A 88 15.25 0.12 8.78
N THR A 89 16.54 -0.21 8.85
CA THR A 89 17.43 0.32 9.87
C THR A 89 17.97 1.68 9.47
N PHE A 90 18.58 2.38 10.43
CA PHE A 90 19.47 3.48 10.10
C PHE A 90 20.70 2.99 9.32
N CYS A 91 21.32 3.93 8.62
CA CYS A 91 22.60 3.78 7.93
C CYS A 91 23.71 3.47 8.95
N SER A 92 24.43 2.37 8.75
CA SER A 92 25.42 1.83 9.71
C SER A 92 26.62 1.21 9.00
N SER A 93 27.71 0.98 9.74
CA SER A 93 28.89 0.28 9.21
C SER A 93 28.54 -1.15 8.80
N LYS A 94 29.34 -1.72 7.89
CA LYS A 94 29.14 -3.10 7.41
C LYS A 94 29.02 -4.10 8.56
N ALA A 95 27.91 -4.84 8.57
CA ALA A 95 27.65 -5.96 9.44
C ALA A 95 26.85 -7.02 8.66
N SER A 96 26.62 -8.19 9.25
CA SER A 96 25.84 -9.25 8.59
C SER A 96 24.38 -8.84 8.45
N LEU A 97 23.71 -9.34 7.40
CA LEU A 97 22.28 -9.10 7.18
C LEU A 97 21.44 -9.40 8.42
N SER A 98 21.56 -10.59 9.01
CA SER A 98 20.85 -10.96 10.25
C SER A 98 21.10 -9.95 11.38
N SER A 99 22.35 -9.57 11.64
CA SER A 99 22.66 -8.66 12.75
C SER A 99 22.02 -7.29 12.61
N LEU A 100 21.94 -6.75 11.39
CA LEU A 100 21.29 -5.47 11.14
C LEU A 100 19.77 -5.61 11.17
N CYS A 101 19.22 -6.63 10.53
CA CYS A 101 17.77 -6.83 10.48
C CYS A 101 17.15 -7.09 11.86
N ASP A 102 17.90 -7.71 12.78
CA ASP A 102 17.45 -7.95 14.15
C ASP A 102 17.33 -6.66 14.98
N THR A 103 17.91 -5.54 14.51
CA THR A 103 17.73 -4.21 15.11
C THR A 103 16.44 -3.52 14.68
N ILE A 104 15.63 -4.11 13.80
CA ILE A 104 14.34 -3.55 13.41
C ILE A 104 13.29 -3.95 14.44
N ASN A 105 13.00 -3.04 15.38
CA ASN A 105 11.98 -3.26 16.40
C ASN A 105 10.54 -2.98 15.90
N GLY A 106 9.56 -3.39 16.71
CA GLY A 106 8.13 -3.34 16.35
C GLY A 106 7.61 -1.92 16.10
N ASP A 107 8.20 -0.93 16.75
CA ASP A 107 7.94 0.51 16.66
C ASP A 107 8.65 1.21 15.48
N ALA A 108 9.56 0.52 14.78
CA ALA A 108 10.21 1.07 13.59
C ALA A 108 9.17 1.50 12.54
N ALA A 109 9.43 2.66 11.92
CA ALA A 109 8.51 3.28 10.97
C ALA A 109 8.17 2.34 9.80
N LEU A 110 6.87 2.14 9.57
CA LEU A 110 6.38 1.34 8.45
C LEU A 110 6.13 2.27 7.25
N ASN A 111 7.00 2.18 6.25
CA ASN A 111 6.87 2.93 5.01
C ASN A 111 6.04 2.14 4.00
N SER A 112 5.31 2.85 3.14
CA SER A 112 4.52 2.27 2.05
C SER A 112 4.91 2.88 0.71
N LEU A 113 5.15 2.02 -0.27
CA LEU A 113 5.42 2.37 -1.66
C LEU A 113 4.20 2.01 -2.51
N PHE A 114 3.71 2.97 -3.29
CA PHE A 114 2.58 2.78 -4.20
C PHE A 114 3.07 2.84 -5.64
N ARG A 115 2.78 1.80 -6.43
CA ARG A 115 3.26 1.73 -7.81
C ARG A 115 2.63 2.83 -8.65
N LYS A 116 3.47 3.59 -9.36
CA LYS A 116 3.08 4.60 -10.35
C LYS A 116 3.37 4.15 -11.77
N LEU A 117 4.53 3.53 -11.98
CA LEU A 117 4.96 3.03 -13.30
C LEU A 117 5.45 1.58 -13.19
N PRO A 118 4.93 0.65 -14.00
CA PRO A 118 3.75 0.83 -14.85
C PRO A 118 2.50 1.16 -14.00
N PRO A 119 1.52 1.92 -14.56
CA PRO A 119 0.30 2.24 -13.83
C PRO A 119 -0.44 0.96 -13.40
N PRO A 120 -0.83 0.83 -12.13
CA PRO A 120 -1.57 -0.34 -11.68
C PRO A 120 -2.96 -0.36 -12.31
N PRO A 121 -3.46 -1.53 -12.75
CA PRO A 121 -4.82 -1.63 -13.25
C PRO A 121 -5.82 -1.33 -12.12
N PRO A 122 -6.90 -0.55 -12.37
CA PRO A 122 -7.98 -0.39 -11.40
C PRO A 122 -8.57 -1.74 -11.02
N GLN A 123 -8.94 -1.91 -9.74
CA GLN A 123 -9.58 -3.12 -9.23
C GLN A 123 -10.96 -2.83 -8.64
N PRO A 124 -11.88 -3.80 -8.60
CA PRO A 124 -13.19 -3.62 -7.98
C PRO A 124 -13.10 -3.16 -6.52
N CYS A 125 -13.84 -2.12 -6.16
CA CYS A 125 -13.89 -1.61 -4.79
C CYS A 125 -14.58 -2.63 -3.85
N PRO A 126 -14.12 -2.77 -2.59
CA PRO A 126 -14.55 -3.86 -1.70
C PRO A 126 -15.90 -3.62 -1.00
N PHE A 127 -16.61 -2.54 -1.33
CA PHE A 127 -17.87 -2.17 -0.70
C PHE A 127 -19.04 -2.68 -1.55
N ARG A 128 -19.55 -3.89 -1.25
CA ARG A 128 -20.76 -4.47 -1.88
C ARG A 128 -21.63 -5.26 -0.88
N PRO A 129 -22.98 -5.19 -0.97
CA PRO A 129 -23.82 -4.39 -1.90
C PRO A 129 -24.20 -2.97 -1.37
N PRO A 130 -24.30 -1.94 -2.23
CA PRO A 130 -24.66 -0.57 -1.84
C PRO A 130 -26.13 -0.44 -1.35
N PRO A 131 -26.48 0.63 -0.62
CA PRO A 131 -25.65 1.78 -0.23
C PRO A 131 -24.85 1.53 1.07
N PHE A 132 -23.64 2.09 1.15
CA PHE A 132 -22.84 2.07 2.38
C PHE A 132 -22.88 3.42 3.07
N THR A 133 -23.00 3.38 4.39
CA THR A 133 -22.71 4.52 5.24
C THR A 133 -21.36 4.33 5.90
N PHE A 134 -20.59 5.40 6.03
CA PHE A 134 -19.32 5.37 6.73
C PHE A 134 -19.17 6.58 7.65
N THR A 135 -18.42 6.38 8.73
CA THR A 135 -17.88 7.44 9.59
C THR A 135 -16.41 7.63 9.24
N TYR A 136 -15.85 8.81 9.51
CA TYR A 136 -14.45 9.10 9.20
C TYR A 136 -13.82 9.99 10.26
N ASN A 137 -12.49 9.93 10.37
CA ASN A 137 -11.71 10.74 11.30
C ASN A 137 -10.51 11.33 10.56
N ARG A 138 -10.35 12.66 10.58
CA ARG A 138 -9.23 13.40 9.97
C ARG A 138 -8.20 13.91 10.99
N GLY A 139 -8.20 13.37 12.21
CA GLY A 139 -7.30 13.73 13.30
C GLY A 139 -7.90 14.64 14.37
N TYR A 140 -9.11 15.17 14.15
CA TYR A 140 -9.79 16.10 15.07
C TYR A 140 -10.99 15.48 15.81
N GLY A 141 -11.25 14.19 15.59
CA GLY A 141 -12.40 13.49 16.15
C GLY A 141 -13.14 12.66 15.08
N GLU A 142 -13.99 11.75 15.55
CA GLU A 142 -14.81 10.93 14.65
C GLU A 142 -16.05 11.71 14.20
N CYS A 143 -16.22 11.83 12.89
CA CYS A 143 -17.42 12.37 12.26
C CYS A 143 -18.42 11.23 12.00
N ASN A 144 -19.44 11.14 12.86
CA ASN A 144 -20.45 10.09 12.83
C ASN A 144 -21.90 10.59 12.62
N SER A 145 -22.15 11.90 12.75
CA SER A 145 -23.50 12.48 12.64
C SER A 145 -23.46 13.83 11.93
N PRO A 146 -24.07 13.97 10.74
CA PRO A 146 -24.74 12.91 9.97
C PRO A 146 -23.74 11.94 9.31
N PRO A 147 -24.13 10.68 9.06
CA PRO A 147 -23.23 9.69 8.45
C PRO A 147 -22.95 10.02 6.97
N SER A 148 -21.71 9.77 6.55
CA SER A 148 -21.28 9.90 5.15
C SER A 148 -21.71 8.68 4.33
N ARG A 149 -21.73 8.79 3.01
CA ARG A 149 -22.22 7.70 2.12
C ARG A 149 -21.20 7.35 1.05
N ALA A 150 -21.06 6.06 0.77
CA ALA A 150 -20.29 5.56 -0.36
C ALA A 150 -21.21 4.86 -1.37
N GLU A 151 -21.16 5.31 -2.62
CA GLU A 151 -22.01 4.86 -3.72
C GLU A 151 -21.13 4.24 -4.81
N SER A 152 -21.48 3.03 -5.25
CA SER A 152 -20.80 2.38 -6.37
C SER A 152 -21.15 3.10 -7.68
N CYS A 153 -20.15 3.31 -8.54
CA CYS A 153 -20.35 3.82 -9.89
C CYS A 153 -20.78 2.69 -10.85
N THR A 154 -21.08 3.03 -12.11
CA THR A 154 -21.29 2.03 -13.18
C THR A 154 -20.05 1.16 -13.41
N ASP A 155 -18.87 1.76 -13.25
CA ASP A 155 -17.58 1.08 -13.16
C ASP A 155 -17.34 0.66 -11.71
N ASP A 156 -17.10 -0.62 -11.48
CA ASP A 156 -16.96 -1.16 -10.13
C ASP A 156 -15.62 -0.92 -9.47
N SER A 157 -14.63 -0.45 -10.24
CA SER A 157 -13.37 0.06 -9.72
C SER A 157 -13.48 1.47 -9.16
N ARG A 158 -14.66 2.09 -9.26
CA ARG A 158 -14.91 3.47 -8.85
C ARG A 158 -15.96 3.57 -7.75
N LEU A 159 -15.73 4.51 -6.85
CA LEU A 159 -16.58 4.77 -5.70
C LEU A 159 -16.76 6.28 -5.52
N LEU A 160 -18.02 6.72 -5.41
CA LEU A 160 -18.35 8.08 -5.01
C LEU A 160 -18.46 8.16 -3.50
N LEU A 161 -17.55 8.90 -2.87
CA LEU A 161 -17.54 9.20 -1.45
C LEU A 161 -18.21 10.55 -1.22
N ARG A 162 -19.37 10.53 -0.56
CA ARG A 162 -20.12 11.73 -0.14
C ARG A 162 -19.86 11.96 1.33
N TYR A 163 -18.92 12.86 1.62
CA TYR A 163 -18.60 13.28 2.97
C TYR A 163 -19.66 14.26 3.50
N MET A 164 -19.97 14.11 4.77
CA MET A 164 -20.76 15.09 5.52
C MET A 164 -19.86 15.85 6.49
N ALA A 165 -20.14 17.13 6.69
CA ALA A 165 -19.61 17.88 7.83
C ALA A 165 -20.39 17.50 9.09
N CYS A 166 -19.67 17.19 10.18
CA CYS A 166 -20.28 16.91 11.47
C CYS A 166 -20.27 18.16 12.35
N PRO A 167 -21.37 18.47 13.06
CA PRO A 167 -21.36 19.50 14.08
C PRO A 167 -20.27 19.23 15.12
N ASP A 168 -19.62 20.30 15.59
CA ASP A 168 -18.63 20.25 16.68
C ASP A 168 -17.37 19.40 16.42
N VAL A 169 -17.13 18.96 15.17
CA VAL A 169 -15.89 18.30 14.77
C VAL A 169 -15.12 19.18 13.78
N PRO A 170 -14.09 19.92 14.23
CA PRO A 170 -13.30 20.79 13.37
C PRO A 170 -12.66 20.05 12.20
N GLY A 171 -12.59 20.70 11.04
CA GLY A 171 -11.96 20.13 9.84
C GLY A 171 -12.80 19.07 9.10
N THR A 172 -14.04 18.82 9.54
CA THR A 172 -15.03 18.08 8.76
C THR A 172 -15.67 19.00 7.72
N GLU A 173 -15.84 18.51 6.50
CA GLU A 173 -16.39 19.29 5.39
C GLU A 173 -17.31 18.41 4.56
N SER A 174 -18.36 19.01 4.00
CA SER A 174 -19.22 18.35 3.03
C SER A 174 -18.62 18.45 1.64
N ASN A 175 -18.11 17.33 1.14
CA ASN A 175 -17.56 17.25 -0.21
C ASN A 175 -17.85 15.90 -0.86
N VAL A 176 -17.74 15.85 -2.18
CA VAL A 176 -17.87 14.62 -2.96
C VAL A 176 -16.54 14.34 -3.63
N GLU A 177 -16.03 13.12 -3.44
CA GLU A 177 -14.79 12.64 -4.04
C GLU A 177 -15.08 11.38 -4.85
N GLU A 178 -14.52 11.29 -6.05
CA GLU A 178 -14.51 10.07 -6.83
C GLU A 178 -13.18 9.34 -6.59
N LEU A 179 -13.26 8.13 -6.07
CA LEU A 179 -12.11 7.28 -5.77
C LEU A 179 -12.00 6.15 -6.80
N VAL A 180 -10.82 5.96 -7.37
CA VAL A 180 -10.45 4.78 -8.16
C VAL A 180 -9.70 3.82 -7.25
N CYS A 181 -10.23 2.61 -7.05
CA CYS A 181 -9.63 1.58 -6.21
C CYS A 181 -8.46 0.90 -6.94
N LEU A 182 -7.30 0.83 -6.28
CA LEU A 182 -6.05 0.32 -6.88
C LEU A 182 -5.53 -0.95 -6.21
N ALA A 183 -5.61 -1.03 -4.89
CA ALA A 183 -5.10 -2.14 -4.10
C ALA A 183 -6.00 -2.44 -2.91
N THR A 184 -6.29 -3.72 -2.65
CA THR A 184 -6.91 -4.15 -1.39
C THR A 184 -6.14 -5.32 -0.80
N TRP A 185 -6.00 -5.33 0.52
CA TRP A 185 -5.41 -6.47 1.25
C TRP A 185 -5.98 -6.55 2.66
N LYS A 186 -5.74 -7.70 3.31
CA LYS A 186 -6.21 -7.98 4.67
C LYS A 186 -5.01 -8.40 5.53
N GLU A 187 -4.94 -7.86 6.74
CA GLU A 187 -3.95 -8.24 7.74
C GLU A 187 -4.66 -8.46 9.07
N GLY A 188 -4.65 -9.70 9.56
CA GLY A 188 -5.45 -10.09 10.72
C GLY A 188 -6.95 -9.84 10.48
N SER A 189 -7.57 -9.01 11.31
CA SER A 189 -8.99 -8.61 11.18
C SER A 189 -9.19 -7.28 10.42
N THR A 190 -8.10 -6.58 10.11
CA THR A 190 -8.13 -5.27 9.48
C THR A 190 -8.04 -5.40 7.97
N ARG A 191 -8.82 -4.58 7.24
CA ARG A 191 -8.78 -4.51 5.78
C ARG A 191 -8.30 -3.14 5.35
N TYR A 192 -7.52 -3.13 4.29
CA TYR A 192 -6.92 -1.94 3.72
C TYR A 192 -7.36 -1.78 2.27
N LEU A 193 -7.58 -0.53 1.88
CA LEU A 193 -7.84 -0.12 0.51
C LEU A 193 -6.94 1.06 0.21
N VAL A 194 -6.25 1.00 -0.93
CA VAL A 194 -5.59 2.15 -1.53
C VAL A 194 -6.37 2.53 -2.76
N GLY A 195 -6.69 3.82 -2.86
CA GLY A 195 -7.28 4.38 -4.05
C GLY A 195 -6.68 5.73 -4.39
N GLN A 196 -6.95 6.16 -5.62
CA GLN A 196 -6.57 7.46 -6.12
C GLN A 196 -7.82 8.32 -6.34
N VAL A 197 -7.82 9.54 -5.82
CA VAL A 197 -8.91 10.49 -6.02
C VAL A 197 -8.82 11.07 -7.43
N ALA A 198 -9.84 10.82 -8.27
CA ALA A 198 -9.87 11.21 -9.67
C ALA A 198 -10.24 12.68 -9.90
N GLN A 199 -10.97 13.30 -8.96
CA GLN A 199 -11.41 14.69 -9.03
C GLN A 199 -11.09 15.38 -7.70
N VAL A 200 -10.00 16.16 -7.66
CA VAL A 200 -9.77 17.13 -6.60
C VAL A 200 -10.48 18.41 -7.04
N ASN A 201 -11.48 18.88 -6.29
CA ASN A 201 -12.20 20.14 -6.55
C ASN A 201 -11.32 21.40 -6.35
N ARG A 202 -10.04 21.37 -6.77
CA ARG A 202 -9.16 22.54 -6.80
C ARG A 202 -9.06 23.02 -8.24
N ARG A 203 -9.85 24.04 -8.57
CA ARG A 203 -9.93 24.64 -9.91
C ARG A 203 -8.61 25.19 -10.47
N ASN A 204 -7.52 25.27 -9.69
CA ASN A 204 -6.27 25.97 -10.08
C ASN A 204 -4.95 25.33 -9.60
N SER A 205 -4.90 24.06 -9.17
CA SER A 205 -3.63 23.41 -8.77
C SER A 205 -3.49 22.03 -9.40
N ILE A 206 -2.33 21.74 -9.99
CA ILE A 206 -1.92 20.38 -10.36
C ILE A 206 -1.95 19.55 -9.07
N ALA A 207 -2.85 18.57 -8.97
CA ALA A 207 -2.95 17.72 -7.79
C ALA A 207 -1.66 16.89 -7.68
N SER A 208 -0.98 16.99 -6.54
CA SER A 208 0.22 16.18 -6.29
C SER A 208 -0.16 14.72 -5.99
N ASP A 209 0.80 13.81 -6.05
CA ASP A 209 0.54 12.41 -5.66
C ASP A 209 0.14 12.31 -4.16
N GLU A 210 0.67 13.19 -3.30
CA GLU A 210 0.23 13.35 -1.90
C GLU A 210 -1.25 13.75 -1.78
N ASP A 211 -1.72 14.61 -2.68
CA ASP A 211 -3.11 15.04 -2.68
C ASP A 211 -4.06 13.95 -3.18
N THR A 212 -3.59 13.04 -4.06
CA THR A 212 -4.46 12.10 -4.78
C THR A 212 -4.49 10.70 -4.20
N TYR A 213 -3.38 10.17 -3.68
CA TYR A 213 -3.39 8.85 -3.05
C TYR A 213 -4.05 8.90 -1.67
N ARG A 214 -4.93 7.93 -1.41
CA ARG A 214 -5.62 7.77 -0.12
C ARG A 214 -5.56 6.31 0.32
N CYS A 215 -5.18 6.12 1.58
CA CYS A 215 -5.20 4.82 2.26
C CYS A 215 -6.39 4.79 3.22
N PHE A 216 -7.20 3.75 3.11
CA PHE A 216 -8.38 3.53 3.92
C PHE A 216 -8.20 2.26 4.74
N VAL A 217 -8.44 2.38 6.04
CA VAL A 217 -8.61 1.23 6.94
C VAL A 217 -10.11 1.08 7.16
N TYR A 218 -10.64 -0.11 6.90
CA TYR A 218 -12.07 -0.36 7.05
C TYR A 218 -12.36 -1.68 7.74
N LYS A 219 -13.49 -1.69 8.45
CA LYS A 219 -14.08 -2.89 9.05
C LYS A 219 -15.50 -3.01 8.51
N GLY A 220 -15.83 -4.17 7.96
CA GLY A 220 -17.21 -4.46 7.62
C GLY A 220 -17.99 -4.73 8.91
N GLN A 221 -18.91 -3.85 9.27
CA GLN A 221 -19.99 -4.23 10.18
C GLN A 221 -21.01 -4.98 9.34
N HIS A 222 -20.93 -6.32 9.35
CA HIS A 222 -22.10 -7.09 8.96
C HIS A 222 -23.18 -6.77 9.99
N SER A 223 -24.20 -6.01 9.61
CA SER A 223 -25.46 -6.07 10.32
C SER A 223 -25.96 -7.50 10.14
N GLU A 224 -25.83 -8.34 11.16
CA GLU A 224 -26.69 -9.51 11.30
C GLU A 224 -28.12 -8.96 11.34
N LYS A 225 -28.75 -8.86 10.16
CA LYS A 225 -30.21 -8.72 10.11
C LYS A 225 -30.73 -10.05 10.62
N GLY A 226 -31.24 -9.99 11.85
CA GLY A 226 -31.89 -11.09 12.53
C GLY A 226 -32.84 -11.82 11.60
N MET A 227 -32.68 -13.14 11.60
CA MET A 227 -33.69 -14.07 11.16
C MET A 227 -34.93 -13.87 12.05
N MET A 228 -35.97 -13.27 11.50
CA MET A 228 -37.36 -13.43 11.94
C MET A 228 -38.23 -13.49 10.69
#